data_AF-A0A8V5GTR7-F1
#
_entry.id   AF-A0A8V5GTR7-F1
#
_cell.length_a   1.000
_cell.length_b   1.000
_cell.length_c   1.000
_cell.angle_alpha   90.00
_cell.angle_beta   90.00
_cell.angle_gamma   90.00
#
_symmetry.space_group_name_H-M   'P 1'
#
loop_
_entity.id
_entity.type
_entity.pdbx_description
1 polymer ?
#
loop_
_entity_poly.entity_id
_entity_poly.type
_entity_poly.pdbx_seq_one_letter_code
_entity_poly.pdbx_strand_id
1 'polypeptide(L)' 'MPLNRPIIPQRPCFKICYICGREFGSQSISIHEPQCLEKWRTENNQLPSHLRRPEPKKPEVLTAITRDITTK' A
#
# COMPACT_ATOMS: atom_id res chain seq x y z
N MET A 1 32.31 13.56 -24.23
CA MET A 1 31.31 12.58 -24.70
C MET A 1 30.18 12.52 -23.67
N PRO A 2 28.94 12.93 -24.00
CA PRO A 2 27.83 12.84 -23.06
C PRO A 2 27.44 11.38 -22.83
N LEU A 3 27.27 10.99 -21.56
CA LEU A 3 26.76 9.67 -21.19
C LEU A 3 25.27 9.58 -21.54
N ASN A 4 24.97 8.99 -22.70
CA ASN A 4 23.62 8.52 -23.03
C ASN A 4 23.23 7.41 -22.05
N ARG A 5 22.64 7.77 -20.91
CA ARG A 5 22.08 6.78 -19.98
C ARG A 5 20.71 6.33 -20.53
N PRO A 6 20.51 5.04 -20.79
CA PRO A 6 19.21 4.56 -21.26
C PRO A 6 18.13 4.82 -20.20
N ILE A 7 17.02 5.44 -20.61
CA ILE A 7 15.83 5.61 -19.79
C ILE A 7 15.18 4.23 -19.67
N ILE A 8 15.40 3.55 -18.55
CA ILE A 8 14.71 2.29 -18.25
C ILE A 8 13.28 2.66 -17.86
N PRO A 9 12.23 2.21 -18.58
CA PRO A 9 10.85 2.45 -18.17
C PRO A 9 10.64 1.85 -16.78
N GLN A 10 10.33 2.71 -15.80
CA GLN A 10 10.07 2.26 -14.44
C GLN A 10 8.83 1.38 -14.48
N ARG A 11 8.99 0.10 -14.11
CA ARG A 11 7.85 -0.80 -13.95
C ARG A 11 6.88 -0.15 -12.95
N PRO A 12 5.57 -0.10 -13.24
CA PRO A 12 4.60 0.43 -12.29
C PRO A 12 4.74 -0.30 -10.95
N CYS A 13 5.02 0.43 -9.89
CA CYS A 13 5.02 -0.14 -8.55
C CYS A 13 3.57 -0.49 -8.18
N PHE A 14 3.28 -1.78 -8.14
CA PHE A 14 2.05 -2.29 -7.55
C PHE A 14 2.23 -2.43 -6.04
N LYS A 15 1.15 -2.16 -5.30
CA LYS A 15 1.06 -2.37 -3.86
C LYS A 15 -0.13 -3.29 -3.60
N ILE A 16 -0.04 -4.08 -2.54
CA ILE A 16 -1.09 -5.01 -2.14
C ILE A 16 -1.92 -4.36 -1.03
N CYS A 17 -3.24 -4.39 -1.16
CA CYS A 17 -4.15 -3.95 -0.11
C CYS A 17 -4.06 -4.92 1.08
N TYR A 18 -3.69 -4.41 2.26
CA TYR A 18 -3.55 -5.21 3.48
C TYR A 18 -4.88 -5.75 4.04
N ILE A 19 -6.01 -5.27 3.52
CA ILE A 19 -7.36 -5.65 3.97
C ILE A 19 -7.90 -6.81 3.11
N CYS A 20 -7.80 -6.70 1.78
CA CYS A 20 -8.38 -7.68 0.85
C CYS A 20 -7.37 -8.49 0.03
N GLY A 21 -6.07 -8.22 0.15
CA GLY A 21 -5.01 -8.97 -0.53
C GLY A 21 -4.89 -8.74 -2.04
N ARG A 22 -5.62 -7.77 -2.61
CA ARG A 22 -5.57 -7.47 -4.05
C ARG A 22 -4.48 -6.46 -4.40
N GLU A 23 -3.96 -6.57 -5.62
CA GLU A 23 -2.94 -5.69 -6.19
C GLU A 23 -3.56 -4.44 -6.81
N PHE A 24 -2.98 -3.29 -6.48
CA PHE A 24 -3.39 -1.99 -7.00
C PHE A 24 -2.15 -1.19 -7.39
N GLY A 25 -2.28 -0.31 -8.38
CA GLY A 25 -1.23 0.66 -8.67
C GLY A 25 -0.99 1.59 -7.48
N SER A 26 0.24 2.09 -7.34
CA SER A 26 0.65 2.95 -6.21
C SER A 26 -0.23 4.18 -5.99
N GLN A 27 -0.87 4.72 -7.03
CA GLN A 27 -1.81 5.84 -6.92
C GLN A 27 -3.21 5.35 -6.52
N SER A 28 -3.68 4.28 -7.17
CA SER A 28 -5.02 3.73 -6.91
C SER A 28 -5.17 3.13 -5.51
N ILE A 29 -4.11 2.58 -4.92
CA ILE A 29 -4.19 1.96 -3.60
C ILE A 29 -4.55 2.97 -2.50
N SER A 30 -4.08 4.21 -2.60
CA SER A 30 -4.38 5.28 -1.65
C SER A 30 -5.88 5.63 -1.62
N ILE A 31 -6.58 5.44 -2.75
CA ILE A 31 -8.03 5.61 -2.86
C ILE A 31 -8.75 4.32 -2.42
N HIS A 32 -8.19 3.16 -2.77
CA HIS A 32 -8.79 1.87 -2.48
C HIS A 32 -8.78 1.51 -0.99
N GLU A 33 -7.66 1.71 -0.28
CA GLU A 33 -7.53 1.35 1.15
C GLU A 33 -8.67 1.90 2.04
N PRO A 34 -9.00 3.21 2.01
CA PRO A 34 -10.08 3.74 2.85
C PRO A 34 -11.45 3.17 2.45
N GLN A 35 -11.74 3.01 1.16
CA GLN A 35 -12.98 2.41 0.67
C GLN A 35 -13.10 0.93 1.07
N CYS A 36 -11.99 0.19 1.00
CA CYS A 36 -11.95 -1.21 1.39
C CYS A 36 -12.16 -1.38 2.90
N LEU A 37 -11.64 -0.47 3.71
CA LEU A 37 -11.81 -0.48 5.16
C LEU A 37 -13.26 -0.21 5.55
N GLU A 38 -13.91 0.74 4.90
CA GLU A 38 -15.33 1.04 5.15
C GLU A 38 -16.22 -0.17 4.80
N LYS A 39 -16.01 -0.78 3.63
CA LYS A 39 -16.72 -2.01 3.25
C LYS A 39 -16.51 -3.11 4.29
N TRP A 40 -15.26 -3.33 4.69
CA TRP A 40 -14.91 -4.33 5.70
C TRP A 40 -15.63 -4.07 7.03
N ARG A 41 -15.70 -2.82 7.51
CA ARG A 41 -16.42 -2.47 8.75
C ARG A 41 -17.91 -2.80 8.65
N THR A 42 -18.54 -2.49 7.53
CA THR A 42 -19.97 -2.79 7.31
C THR A 42 -20.22 -4.30 7.28
N GLU A 43 -19.37 -5.07 6.60
CA GLU A 43 -19.45 -6.54 6.59
C GLU A 43 -19.22 -7.12 7.99
N ASN A 44 -18.23 -6.60 8.72
CA ASN A 44 -17.89 -7.05 10.06
C ASN A 44 -18.96 -6.71 11.10
N ASN A 45 -19.62 -5.56 10.99
CA ASN A 45 -20.72 -5.18 11.89
C ASN A 45 -21.98 -6.05 11.69
N GLN A 46 -22.20 -6.54 10.46
CA GLN A 46 -23.28 -7.46 10.14
C GLN A 46 -23.01 -8.89 10.63
N LEU A 47 -21.76 -9.24 10.95
CA LEU A 47 -21.45 -10.53 11.58
C LEU A 47 -21.94 -10.55 13.04
N PRO A 48 -22.40 -11.71 13.53
CA PRO A 48 -22.72 -11.89 14.94
C PRO A 48 -21.47 -11.67 15.79
N SER A 49 -21.65 -11.21 17.03
CA SER A 49 -20.59 -10.71 17.92
C SER A 49 -19.37 -11.62 18.03
N HIS A 50 -19.59 -12.93 18.00
CA HIS A 50 -18.56 -13.97 18.12
C HIS A 50 -17.77 -14.23 16.82
N LEU A 51 -18.26 -13.76 15.67
CA LEU A 51 -17.58 -13.83 14.37
C LEU A 51 -16.96 -12.51 13.95
N ARG A 52 -17.23 -11.42 14.68
CA ARG A 52 -16.63 -10.11 14.40
C ARG A 52 -15.13 -10.18 14.59
N ARG A 53 -14.40 -9.74 13.57
CA ARG A 53 -12.95 -9.62 13.58
C ARG A 53 -12.52 -8.23 14.06
N PRO A 54 -11.33 -8.11 14.65
CA PRO A 54 -10.74 -6.80 14.96
C PRO A 54 -10.39 -6.04 13.68
N GLU A 55 -10.40 -4.70 13.75
CA GLU A 55 -10.07 -3.86 12.59
C GLU A 55 -8.65 -4.17 12.07
N PRO A 56 -8.48 -4.37 10.75
CA PRO A 56 -7.16 -4.58 10.17
C PRO A 56 -6.30 -3.35 10.38
N LYS A 57 -5.14 -3.53 11.02
CA LYS A 57 -4.18 -2.44 11.25
C LYS A 57 -3.36 -2.20 9.99
N LYS A 58 -3.29 -0.94 9.55
CA LYS A 58 -2.38 -0.55 8.48
C LYS A 58 -0.95 -0.79 8.93
N PRO A 59 -0.14 -1.58 8.20
CA PRO A 59 1.28 -1.69 8.52
C PRO A 59 1.91 -0.32 8.29
N GLU A 60 2.49 0.26 9.35
CA GLU A 60 3.31 1.46 9.23
C GLU A 60 4.51 1.09 8.37
N VAL A 61 4.53 1.58 7.12
CA VAL A 61 5.64 1.36 6.22
C VAL A 61 6.81 2.18 6.78
N LEU A 62 7.72 1.53 7.50
CA LEU A 62 9.03 2.07 7.84
C LEU A 62 9.73 2.40 6.52
N THR A 63 9.60 3.64 6.05
CA THR A 63 10.41 4.21 4.98
C THR A 63 11.82 4.44 5.51
N ALA A 64 12.55 3.35 5.78
CA ALA A 64 13.93 3.37 6.22
C ALA A 64 14.78 2.63 5.17
N ILE A 65 15.19 3.35 4.14
CA ILE A 65 16.53 3.22 3.56
C ILE A 65 16.97 4.59 3.04
N THR A 66 17.61 5.30 3.96
CA THR A 66 18.55 6.40 3.76
C THR A 66 19.44 6.15 2.54
N ARG A 67 19.48 7.11 1.61
CA ARG A 67 20.68 7.38 0.80
C ARG A 67 20.93 8.89 0.79
N ASP A 68 21.05 9.45 1.98
CA ASP A 68 21.96 10.57 2.17
C ASP A 68 23.36 9.97 2.26
N ILE A 69 24.06 9.92 1.12
CA ILE A 69 25.52 9.93 1.13
C ILE A 69 25.88 11.40 1.01
N THR A 70 25.95 12.08 2.15
CA THR A 70 26.69 13.34 2.30
C THR A 70 28.06 13.16 1.65
N THR A 71 28.27 13.84 0.52
CA THR A 71 29.60 13.99 -0.07
C THR A 71 30.29 15.12 0.68
N LYS A 72 31.38 14.73 1.32
CA LYS A 72 32.34 15.58 2.03
C LYS A 72 33.14 16.44 1.05
#